data_AF-A0A7X6DNH7-F1
#
_entry.id   AF-A0A7X6DNH7-F1
#
_cell.length_a   1.000
_cell.length_b   1.000
_cell.length_c   1.000
_cell.angle_alpha   90.00
_cell.angle_beta   90.00
_cell.angle_gamma   90.00
#
_symmetry.space_group_name_H-M   'P 1'
#
loop_
_entity.id
_entity.type
_entity.pdbx_description
1 polymer ?
#
loop_
_entity_poly.entity_id
_entity_poly.type
_entity_poly.pdbx_seq_one_letter_code
_entity_poly.pdbx_strand_id
1 'polypeptide(L)'
;MEKKRFPQYLSQPFQVLWLEADELVLALIFYTLALLFGSFFWPLVIGGPYLYSSAKKRYPRGFLKHSFYFIGLARMKGYPTFFEDEFRE
;
A
#
# COMPACT_ATOMS: atom_id res chain seq x y z
N MET A 1 2.64 -36.96 13.93
CA MET A 1 2.87 -35.51 13.84
C MET A 1 1.52 -34.81 13.83
N GLU A 2 1.23 -34.04 14.88
CA GLU A 2 -0.02 -33.28 15.02
C GLU A 2 -0.04 -32.13 14.00
N LYS A 3 -1.06 -32.06 13.15
CA LYS A 3 -1.21 -30.98 12.16
C LYS A 3 -1.61 -29.68 12.88
N LYS A 4 -0.62 -28.84 13.23
CA LYS A 4 -0.89 -27.46 13.67
C LYS A 4 -1.62 -26.71 12.55
N ARG A 5 -2.84 -26.24 12.83
CA ARG A 5 -3.60 -25.40 11.89
C ARG A 5 -2.96 -24.01 11.87
N PHE A 6 -2.17 -23.74 10.84
CA PHE A 6 -1.65 -22.39 10.62
C PHE A 6 -2.75 -21.51 10.03
N PRO A 7 -2.95 -20.26 10.50
CA PRO A 7 -3.96 -19.38 9.95
C PRO A 7 -3.63 -19.04 8.49
N GLN A 8 -4.45 -19.51 7.57
CA GLN A 8 -4.28 -19.33 6.13
C GLN A 8 -4.30 -17.86 5.69
N TYR A 9 -4.87 -16.98 6.52
CA TYR A 9 -5.18 -15.59 6.17
C TYR A 9 -4.22 -14.54 6.72
N LEU A 10 -3.12 -14.95 7.39
CA LEU A 10 -2.14 -14.00 7.96
C LEU A 10 -1.47 -13.11 6.90
N SER A 11 -1.38 -13.57 5.66
CA SER A 11 -0.74 -12.88 4.54
C SER A 11 -1.75 -12.31 3.52
N GLN A 12 -3.05 -12.49 3.73
CA GLN A 12 -4.04 -12.04 2.76
C GLN A 12 -4.21 -10.51 2.87
N PRO A 13 -4.07 -9.76 1.77
CA PRO A 13 -4.25 -8.31 1.80
C PRO A 13 -5.68 -7.98 2.25
N PHE A 14 -5.80 -7.01 3.15
CA PHE A 14 -7.10 -6.52 3.60
C PHE A 14 -7.79 -5.80 2.43
N GLN A 15 -8.86 -6.41 1.90
CA GLN A 15 -9.61 -5.91 0.76
C GLN A 15 -11.06 -5.65 1.21
N VAL A 16 -11.55 -4.44 0.97
CA VAL A 16 -12.93 -4.05 1.23
C VAL A 16 -13.62 -3.87 -0.12
N LEU A 17 -14.64 -4.70 -0.39
CA LEU A 17 -15.30 -4.78 -1.69
C LEU A 17 -14.31 -5.13 -2.82
N TRP A 18 -13.91 -4.14 -3.63
CA TRP A 18 -12.91 -4.26 -4.69
C TRP A 18 -11.62 -3.52 -4.40
N LEU A 19 -11.54 -2.78 -3.28
CA LEU A 19 -10.43 -1.89 -2.97
C LEU A 19 -9.52 -2.51 -1.92
N GLU A 20 -8.21 -2.50 -2.19
CA GLU A 20 -7.21 -2.84 -1.19
C GLU A 20 -7.03 -1.70 -0.18
N ALA A 21 -6.48 -2.00 1.00
CA ALA A 21 -6.23 -1.00 2.05
C ALA A 21 -5.52 0.28 1.56
N ASP A 22 -4.53 0.15 0.67
CA ASP A 22 -3.81 1.29 0.09
C ASP A 22 -4.74 2.21 -0.74
N GLU A 23 -5.67 1.60 -1.49
CA GLU A 23 -6.60 2.28 -2.37
C GLU A 23 -7.69 3.00 -1.56
N LEU A 24 -8.10 2.42 -0.43
CA LEU A 24 -8.98 3.04 0.55
C LEU A 24 -8.34 4.26 1.21
N VAL A 25 -7.06 4.15 1.59
CA VAL A 25 -6.30 5.30 2.14
C VAL A 25 -6.23 6.42 1.12
N LEU A 26 -5.96 6.10 -0.15
CA LEU A 26 -5.94 7.08 -1.23
C LEU A 26 -7.31 7.73 -1.44
N ALA A 27 -8.39 6.95 -1.44
CA ALA A 27 -9.76 7.45 -1.53
C ALA A 27 -10.09 8.40 -0.37
N LEU A 28 -9.66 8.06 0.86
CA LEU A 28 -9.86 8.89 2.05
C LEU A 28 -9.13 10.23 1.92
N ILE A 29 -7.88 10.22 1.44
CA ILE A 29 -7.10 11.46 1.20
C ILE A 29 -7.82 12.36 0.20
N PHE A 30 -8.25 11.81 -0.95
CA PHE A 30 -8.99 12.59 -1.94
C PHE A 30 -10.34 13.08 -1.42
N TYR A 31 -11.03 12.28 -0.60
CA TYR A 31 -12.26 12.69 0.05
C TYR A 31 -12.02 13.88 1.00
N THR A 32 -10.98 13.84 1.82
CA THR A 32 -10.59 14.97 2.68
C THR A 32 -10.26 16.21 1.85
N LEU A 33 -9.53 16.07 0.75
CA LEU A 33 -9.25 17.18 -0.16
C LEU A 33 -10.52 17.73 -0.83
N ALA A 34 -11.46 16.88 -1.20
CA ALA A 34 -12.75 17.29 -1.76
C ALA A 34 -13.60 18.06 -0.76
N LEU A 35 -13.55 17.70 0.52
CA LEU A 35 -14.20 18.45 1.60
C LEU A 35 -13.54 19.82 1.83
N LEU A 36 -12.22 19.93 1.70
CA LEU A 36 -11.48 21.17 1.93
C LEU A 36 -11.57 22.17 0.76
N PHE A 37 -11.41 21.68 -0.47
CA PHE A 37 -11.26 22.51 -1.66
C PHE A 37 -12.49 22.53 -2.57
N GLY A 38 -13.48 21.65 -2.32
CA GLY A 38 -14.76 21.65 -3.02
C GLY A 38 -14.74 21.02 -4.42
N SER A 39 -15.76 21.40 -5.22
CA SER A 39 -16.30 20.73 -6.42
C SER A 39 -15.30 20.06 -7.37
N PHE A 40 -14.12 20.66 -7.57
CA PHE A 40 -13.09 20.15 -8.49
C PHE A 40 -12.51 18.78 -8.09
N PHE A 41 -12.46 18.46 -6.80
CA PHE A 41 -11.81 17.25 -6.30
C PHE A 41 -12.75 16.04 -6.17
N TRP A 42 -14.07 16.23 -6.32
CA TRP A 42 -15.05 15.13 -6.26
C TRP A 42 -14.81 14.04 -7.32
N PRO A 43 -14.48 14.36 -8.59
CA PRO A 43 -14.11 13.33 -9.57
C PRO A 43 -12.87 12.54 -9.15
N LEU A 44 -11.93 13.15 -8.42
CA LEU A 44 -10.71 12.49 -7.95
C LEU A 44 -10.99 11.41 -6.89
N VAL A 45 -12.05 11.55 -6.10
CA VAL A 45 -12.42 10.55 -5.08
C VAL A 45 -12.72 9.19 -5.70
N ILE A 46 -13.33 9.19 -6.90
CA ILE A 46 -13.67 7.96 -7.63
C ILE A 46 -12.60 7.62 -8.67
N GLY A 47 -12.18 8.61 -9.46
CA GLY A 47 -11.20 8.42 -10.53
C GLY A 47 -9.80 8.10 -10.02
N GLY A 48 -9.38 8.68 -8.90
CA GLY A 48 -8.07 8.48 -8.30
C GLY A 48 -7.80 7.03 -7.92
N PRO A 49 -8.62 6.40 -7.05
CA PRO A 49 -8.48 4.99 -6.70
C PRO A 49 -8.61 4.07 -7.91
N TYR A 50 -9.48 4.38 -8.87
CA TYR A 50 -9.64 3.57 -10.09
C TYR A 50 -8.40 3.59 -11.00
N LEU A 51 -7.82 4.78 -11.22
CA LEU A 51 -6.58 4.94 -11.97
C LEU A 51 -5.42 4.28 -11.25
N TYR A 52 -5.33 4.47 -9.94
CA TYR A 52 -4.29 3.84 -9.13
C TYR A 52 -4.41 2.31 -9.14
N SER A 53 -5.61 1.75 -9.03
CA SER A 53 -5.84 0.30 -9.13
C SER A 53 -5.45 -0.24 -10.50
N SER A 54 -5.79 0.48 -11.57
CA SER A 54 -5.43 0.12 -12.94
C SER A 54 -3.92 0.16 -13.17
N ALA A 55 -3.24 1.16 -12.62
CA ALA A 55 -1.78 1.25 -12.64
C ALA A 55 -1.14 0.12 -11.80
N LYS A 56 -1.65 -0.13 -10.58
CA LYS A 56 -1.16 -1.16 -9.65
C LYS A 56 -1.25 -2.56 -10.24
N LYS A 57 -2.28 -2.87 -11.04
CA LYS A 57 -2.39 -4.14 -11.79
C LYS A 57 -1.21 -4.40 -12.72
N ARG A 58 -0.50 -3.36 -13.15
CA ARG A 58 0.69 -3.48 -14.02
C ARG A 58 1.99 -3.72 -13.23
N TYR A 59 1.98 -3.48 -11.92
CA TYR A 59 3.16 -3.62 -11.07
C TYR A 59 3.07 -4.87 -10.18
N PRO A 60 4.20 -5.50 -9.84
CA PRO A 60 4.23 -6.60 -8.89
C PRO A 60 3.76 -6.15 -7.50
N ARG A 61 3.11 -7.07 -6.78
CA ARG A 61 2.61 -6.83 -5.41
C ARG A 61 3.74 -6.31 -4.51
N GLY A 62 3.44 -5.32 -3.69
CA GLY A 62 4.43 -4.71 -2.78
C GLY A 62 5.32 -3.65 -3.41
N PHE A 63 5.14 -3.29 -4.69
CA PHE A 63 5.93 -2.23 -5.36
C PHE A 63 6.04 -0.96 -4.54
N LEU A 64 4.95 -0.44 -3.96
CA LEU A 64 5.00 0.76 -3.11
C LEU A 64 5.88 0.60 -1.86
N LYS A 65 5.79 -0.55 -1.18
CA LYS A 65 6.62 -0.81 0.02
C LYS A 65 8.10 -0.87 -0.36
N HIS A 66 8.41 -1.48 -1.50
CA HIS A 66 9.78 -1.49 -2.01
C HIS A 66 10.24 -0.09 -2.43
N SER A 67 9.41 0.69 -3.13
CA SER A 67 9.73 2.07 -3.49
C SER A 67 9.98 2.93 -2.26
N PHE A 68 9.14 2.84 -1.22
CA PHE A 68 9.38 3.55 0.04
C PHE A 68 10.60 3.06 0.80
N TYR A 69 10.94 1.78 0.69
CA TYR A 69 12.17 1.24 1.26
C TYR A 69 13.41 1.77 0.55
N PHE A 70 13.41 1.84 -0.79
CA PHE A 70 14.49 2.46 -1.58
C PHE A 70 14.68 3.94 -1.26
N ILE A 71 13.61 4.68 -1.00
CA ILE A 71 13.67 6.10 -0.65
C ILE A 71 14.03 6.29 0.85
N GLY A 72 14.04 5.22 1.65
CA GLY A 72 14.31 5.27 3.09
C GLY A 72 13.13 5.69 3.97
N LEU A 73 11.93 5.86 3.39
CA LEU A 73 10.71 6.23 4.10
C LEU A 73 10.06 5.05 4.83
N ALA A 74 10.29 3.82 4.37
CA ALA A 74 9.76 2.61 5.00
C ALA A 74 10.91 1.69 5.44
N ARG A 75 10.94 1.32 6.72
CA ARG A 75 11.84 0.28 7.23
C ARG A 75 11.12 -1.07 7.24
N MET A 76 11.77 -2.08 6.65
CA MET A 76 11.30 -3.46 6.73
C MET A 76 11.88 -4.10 7.98
N LYS A 77 11.02 -4.59 8.88
CA LYS A 77 11.47 -5.18 10.16
C LYS A 77 12.36 -6.40 9.90
N GLY A 78 13.58 -6.37 10.41
CA GLY A 78 14.56 -7.46 10.25
C GLY A 78 15.38 -7.42 8.96
N TYR A 79 15.22 -6.36 8.15
CA TYR A 79 16.09 -6.09 7.01
C TYR A 79 16.97 -4.87 7.31
N PRO A 80 18.21 -4.85 6.80
CA PRO A 80 19.06 -3.67 6.87
C PRO A 80 18.38 -2.50 6.18
N THR A 81 18.78 -1.27 6.49
CA THR A 81 18.29 -0.09 5.77
C THR A 81 18.96 -0.05 4.38
N PHE A 82 18.30 0.50 3.35
CA PHE A 82 18.90 0.59 2.01
C PHE A 82 20.26 1.33 1.98
N PHE A 83 20.52 2.18 2.97
CA PHE A 83 21.75 2.98 3.08
C PHE A 83 22.81 2.36 4.03
N GLU A 84 22.58 1.16 4.56
CA GLU A 84 23.59 0.49 5.39
C GLU A 84 24.62 -0.22 4.50
N ASP A 85 25.81 0.36 4.41
CA ASP A 85 26.96 -0.20 3.67
C ASP A 85 27.93 -1.01 4.56
N GLU A 86 27.79 -0.94 5.90
CA GLU A 86 28.62 -1.70 6.83
C GLU A 86 27.91 -2.97 7.32
N PHE A 87 28.32 -4.11 6.78
CA PHE A 87 27.96 -5.43 7.30
C PHE A 87 29.06 -5.88 8.27
N ARG A 88 28.71 -6.07 9.55
CA ARG A 88 29.59 -6.73 10.52
C ARG A 88 29.22 -8.22 10.59
N GLU A 89 30.17 -9.07 10.22
CA GLU A 89 30.13 -10.53 10.42
C GLU A 89 30.39 -10.91 11.88
#